data_AF-A0A956D7U7-F1
#
_entry.id   AF-A0A956D7U7-F1
#
_cell.length_a   1.000
_cell.length_b   1.000
_cell.length_c   1.000
_cell.angle_alpha   90.00
_cell.angle_beta   90.00
_cell.angle_gamma   90.00
#
_symmetry.space_group_name_H-M   'P 1'
#
loop_
_entity.id
_entity.type
_entity.pdbx_description
1 polymer ?
#
loop_
_entity_poly.entity_id
_entity_poly.type
_entity_poly.pdbx_seq_one_letter_code
_entity_poly.pdbx_strand_id
1 'polypeptide(L)'
;MTDLAQLVSQLLDGRAPRILYEVDLRPVSGSRFQPTGFPDLGAALFKDPKTGGDRLLVESPQAMANRLERVCWDDAKNDLVAPLAGLPYVAVEGDVSTTSVLEAHRLNSPYVLADKGFEAAFKDHAGLGEGTVDRPKFAAALLRFDPGSLVHGAFMSLIKPGTARLERMLSSFIEAEQVEVVASGGVKVDRNDASGRDAGGSAEGFGNVPYHRNEYTAGRIFGSFSIDIAGIR
;
A
#
# COMPACT_ATOMS: atom_id res chain seq x y z
N MET A 1 13.51 -15.57 13.67
CA MET A 1 14.55 -14.55 13.93
C MET A 1 15.26 -14.24 12.63
N THR A 2 14.99 -13.07 12.09
CA THR A 2 15.65 -12.54 10.90
C THR A 2 17.09 -12.18 11.24
N ASP A 3 18.05 -12.71 10.49
CA ASP A 3 19.46 -12.44 10.71
C ASP A 3 19.86 -11.13 10.01
N LEU A 4 20.07 -10.07 10.79
CA LEU A 4 20.56 -8.79 10.26
C LEU A 4 21.92 -8.97 9.55
N ALA A 5 22.74 -9.95 9.97
CA ALA A 5 23.98 -10.29 9.29
C ALA A 5 23.73 -10.89 7.90
N GLN A 6 22.64 -11.64 7.72
CA GLN A 6 22.21 -12.13 6.40
C GLN A 6 21.75 -10.99 5.49
N LEU A 7 21.06 -9.98 6.03
CA LEU A 7 20.70 -8.77 5.27
C LEU A 7 21.94 -7.99 4.85
N VAL A 8 22.87 -7.76 5.78
CA VAL A 8 24.14 -7.07 5.52
C VAL A 8 24.98 -7.84 4.50
N SER A 9 25.04 -9.16 4.59
CA SER A 9 25.71 -10.02 3.61
C SER A 9 25.10 -9.87 2.22
N GLN A 10 23.77 -9.89 2.09
CA GLN A 10 23.08 -9.67 0.80
C GLN A 10 23.38 -8.29 0.20
N LEU A 11 23.48 -7.24 1.03
CA LEU A 11 23.84 -5.89 0.60
C LEU A 11 25.30 -5.79 0.12
N LEU A 12 26.22 -6.39 0.87
CA LEU A 12 27.66 -6.23 0.67
C LEU A 12 28.26 -7.17 -0.39
N ASP A 13 27.70 -8.35 -0.62
CA ASP A 13 28.21 -9.31 -1.62
C ASP A 13 28.11 -8.77 -3.06
N GLY A 14 27.27 -7.76 -3.28
CA GLY A 14 27.23 -7.04 -4.56
C GLY A 14 26.66 -7.83 -5.74
N ARG A 15 26.37 -9.12 -5.57
CA ARG A 15 25.97 -10.06 -6.64
C ARG A 15 24.48 -10.36 -6.69
N ALA A 16 23.77 -10.19 -5.58
CA ALA A 16 22.35 -10.49 -5.52
C ALA A 16 21.53 -9.42 -6.29
N PRO A 17 20.69 -9.80 -7.27
CA PRO A 17 19.84 -8.84 -7.97
C PRO A 17 18.68 -8.35 -7.09
N ARG A 18 18.38 -9.06 -6.00
CA ARG A 18 17.31 -8.72 -5.05
C ARG A 18 17.71 -9.04 -3.62
N ILE A 19 17.16 -8.27 -2.70
CA ILE A 19 17.22 -8.54 -1.27
C ILE A 19 15.84 -8.97 -0.81
N LEU A 20 15.78 -10.09 -0.11
CA LEU A 20 14.57 -10.61 0.50
C LEU A 20 14.71 -10.54 2.02
N TYR A 21 13.70 -9.97 2.66
CA TYR A 21 13.69 -9.73 4.09
C TYR A 21 12.31 -10.00 4.67
N GLU A 22 12.25 -10.81 5.72
CA GLU A 22 11.01 -11.03 6.48
C GLU A 22 11.18 -10.52 7.90
N VAL A 23 10.14 -9.96 8.48
CA VAL A 23 10.09 -9.59 9.90
C VAL A 23 8.88 -10.21 10.55
N ASP A 24 9.11 -10.88 11.67
CA ASP A 24 8.05 -11.41 12.51
C ASP A 24 7.31 -10.24 13.18
N LEU A 25 5.99 -10.22 13.05
CA LEU A 25 5.09 -9.21 13.58
C LEU A 25 4.21 -9.82 14.67
N ARG A 26 3.70 -8.96 15.55
CA ARG A 26 2.71 -9.33 16.57
C ARG A 26 1.64 -8.25 16.65
N PRO A 27 0.39 -8.60 16.97
CA PRO A 27 -0.62 -7.62 17.33
C PRO A 27 -0.12 -6.76 18.50
N VAL A 28 -0.44 -5.46 18.48
CA VAL A 28 -0.04 -4.54 19.56
C VAL A 28 -0.75 -4.91 20.87
N SER A 29 -1.95 -5.48 20.80
CA SER A 29 -2.73 -5.89 21.95
C SER A 29 -3.36 -7.27 21.73
N GLY A 30 -3.16 -8.17 22.70
CA GLY A 30 -3.65 -9.54 22.65
C GLY A 30 -3.08 -10.36 21.50
N SER A 31 -3.83 -11.37 21.06
CA SER A 31 -3.43 -12.29 19.97
C SER A 31 -4.33 -12.22 18.74
N ARG A 32 -5.46 -11.50 18.84
CA ARG A 32 -6.44 -11.38 17.77
C ARG A 32 -6.10 -10.20 16.86
N PHE A 33 -6.40 -10.32 15.58
CA PHE A 33 -6.29 -9.23 14.62
C PHE A 33 -7.43 -9.29 13.59
N GLN A 34 -7.66 -8.17 12.92
CA GLN A 34 -8.56 -8.07 11.78
C GLN A 34 -7.72 -7.78 10.53
N PRO A 35 -7.75 -8.66 9.52
CA PRO A 35 -7.04 -8.42 8.27
C PRO A 35 -7.83 -7.47 7.36
N THR A 36 -7.21 -7.10 6.24
CA THR A 36 -7.92 -6.45 5.13
C THR A 36 -9.11 -7.29 4.69
N GLY A 37 -10.30 -6.69 4.70
CA GLY A 37 -11.53 -7.29 4.18
C GLY A 37 -11.87 -6.69 2.82
N PHE A 38 -12.22 -7.55 1.86
CA PHE A 38 -12.69 -7.15 0.54
C PHE A 38 -14.21 -7.37 0.44
N PRO A 39 -14.99 -6.46 -0.18
CA PRO A 39 -16.45 -6.58 -0.24
C PRO A 39 -16.96 -7.93 -0.77
N ASP A 40 -16.31 -8.46 -1.82
CA ASP A 40 -16.76 -9.69 -2.48
C ASP A 40 -16.08 -10.97 -1.95
N LEU A 41 -14.94 -10.85 -1.26
CA LEU A 41 -14.10 -11.97 -0.82
C LEU A 41 -14.05 -12.15 0.71
N GLY A 42 -14.36 -11.09 1.48
CA GLY A 42 -14.07 -11.06 2.91
C GLY A 42 -12.57 -11.07 3.18
N ALA A 43 -12.12 -11.83 4.17
CA ALA A 43 -10.70 -12.03 4.43
C ALA A 43 -10.07 -12.97 3.39
N ALA A 44 -8.90 -12.60 2.86
CA ALA A 44 -8.21 -13.36 1.83
C ALA A 44 -7.47 -14.58 2.40
N LEU A 45 -8.22 -15.64 2.69
CA LEU A 45 -7.73 -16.95 3.11
C LEU A 45 -7.24 -17.78 1.91
N PHE A 46 -6.15 -18.52 2.09
CA PHE A 46 -5.64 -19.47 1.11
C PHE A 46 -4.90 -20.64 1.78
N LYS A 47 -4.68 -21.71 1.02
CA LYS A 47 -3.93 -22.88 1.51
C LYS A 47 -2.46 -22.74 1.15
N ASP A 48 -1.59 -22.99 2.13
CA ASP A 48 -0.16 -23.11 1.88
C ASP A 48 0.11 -24.28 0.91
N PRO A 49 0.76 -24.06 -0.24
CA PRO A 49 0.93 -25.10 -1.24
C PRO A 49 1.93 -26.20 -0.83
N LYS A 50 2.76 -25.96 0.19
CA LYS A 50 3.76 -26.92 0.69
C LYS A 50 3.22 -27.75 1.85
N THR A 51 2.46 -27.13 2.75
CA THR A 51 2.01 -27.75 4.00
C THR A 51 0.51 -28.05 4.05
N GLY A 52 -0.29 -27.42 3.19
CA GLY A 52 -1.76 -27.47 3.23
C GLY A 52 -2.38 -26.68 4.39
N GLY A 53 -1.57 -26.00 5.20
CA GLY A 53 -2.04 -25.17 6.33
C GLY A 53 -2.77 -23.91 5.88
N ASP A 54 -3.62 -23.38 6.76
CA ASP A 54 -4.34 -22.13 6.50
C ASP A 54 -3.42 -20.91 6.60
N ARG A 55 -3.47 -20.08 5.55
CA ARG A 55 -2.79 -18.80 5.46
C ARG A 55 -3.78 -17.68 5.18
N LEU A 56 -3.37 -16.47 5.53
CA LEU A 56 -4.18 -15.29 5.36
C LEU A 56 -3.32 -14.12 4.91
N LEU A 57 -3.76 -13.43 3.85
CA LEU A 57 -3.19 -12.16 3.44
C LEU A 57 -3.72 -11.05 4.36
N VAL A 58 -2.86 -10.53 5.23
CA VAL A 58 -3.21 -9.49 6.20
C VAL A 58 -3.20 -8.12 5.52
N GLU A 59 -2.13 -7.82 4.78
CA GLU A 59 -1.96 -6.59 4.00
C GLU A 59 -1.46 -6.92 2.60
N SER A 60 -2.15 -6.40 1.57
CA SER A 60 -1.79 -6.62 0.18
C SER A 60 -0.56 -5.81 -0.25
N PRO A 61 0.09 -6.18 -1.37
CA PRO A 61 1.16 -5.37 -1.93
C PRO A 61 0.78 -3.93 -2.29
N GLN A 62 -0.48 -3.69 -2.59
CA GLN A 62 -1.00 -2.34 -2.86
C GLN A 62 -1.16 -1.55 -1.57
N ALA A 63 -1.74 -2.15 -0.53
CA ALA A 63 -1.90 -1.51 0.76
C ALA A 63 -0.54 -1.19 1.41
N MET A 64 0.41 -2.13 1.32
CA MET A 64 1.76 -1.92 1.81
C MET A 64 2.51 -0.82 1.06
N ALA A 65 2.31 -0.65 -0.25
CA ALA A 65 2.89 0.48 -0.99
C ALA A 65 2.42 1.81 -0.39
N ASN A 66 1.10 1.98 -0.20
CA ASN A 66 0.55 3.21 0.40
C ASN A 66 1.09 3.43 1.84
N ARG A 67 1.21 2.37 2.65
CA ARG A 67 1.78 2.46 4.01
C ARG A 67 3.25 2.89 3.98
N LEU A 68 4.03 2.33 3.06
CA LEU A 68 5.44 2.67 2.89
C LEU A 68 5.65 4.08 2.33
N GLU A 69 4.71 4.59 1.54
CA GLU A 69 4.73 5.99 1.09
C GLU A 69 4.34 6.94 2.22
N ARG A 70 3.37 6.54 3.05
CA ARG A 70 2.92 7.36 4.17
C ARG A 70 4.03 7.63 5.18
N VAL A 71 4.98 6.73 5.38
CA VAL A 71 6.12 6.97 6.29
C VAL A 71 7.10 8.02 5.76
N CYS A 72 7.00 8.40 4.47
CA CYS A 72 7.82 9.44 3.86
C CYS A 72 7.27 10.86 4.11
N TRP A 73 6.06 11.00 4.65
CA TRP A 73 5.38 12.29 4.86
C TRP A 73 5.26 12.66 6.34
N ASP A 74 5.53 13.92 6.66
CA ASP A 74 5.33 14.52 7.98
C ASP A 74 4.06 15.38 7.94
N ASP A 75 2.95 14.86 8.45
CA ASP A 75 1.66 15.54 8.47
C ASP A 75 1.69 16.88 9.23
N ALA A 76 2.55 17.02 10.25
CA ALA A 76 2.64 18.25 11.03
C ALA A 76 3.36 19.37 10.28
N LYS A 77 4.33 19.00 9.42
CA LYS A 77 5.04 19.96 8.55
C LYS A 77 4.38 20.13 7.19
N ASN A 78 3.48 19.22 6.83
CA ASN A 78 2.92 19.11 5.49
C ASN A 78 4.02 19.05 4.41
N ASP A 79 5.05 18.25 4.68
CA ASP A 79 6.23 18.07 3.83
C ASP A 79 6.85 16.69 4.06
N LEU A 80 7.86 16.33 3.29
CA LEU A 80 8.67 15.13 3.49
C LEU A 80 9.29 15.08 4.89
N VAL A 81 9.42 13.86 5.42
CA VAL A 81 10.16 13.61 6.67
C VAL A 81 11.61 14.06 6.53
N ALA A 82 12.23 14.44 7.65
CA ALA A 82 13.58 15.03 7.65
C ALA A 82 14.66 14.23 6.87
N PRO A 83 14.70 12.88 6.92
CA PRO A 83 15.65 12.10 6.12
C PRO A 83 15.49 12.23 4.60
N LEU A 84 14.31 12.65 4.14
CA LEU A 84 13.95 12.78 2.72
C LEU A 84 13.87 14.24 2.27
N ALA A 85 14.23 15.19 3.15
CA ALA A 85 14.14 16.62 2.86
C ALA A 85 14.93 16.99 1.60
N GLY A 86 14.29 17.77 0.72
CA GLY A 86 14.88 18.23 -0.54
C GLY A 86 14.70 17.27 -1.73
N LEU A 87 14.10 16.09 -1.54
CA LEU A 87 13.69 15.27 -2.67
C LEU A 87 12.51 15.92 -3.41
N PRO A 88 12.49 15.87 -4.76
CA PRO A 88 11.40 16.46 -5.52
C PRO A 88 10.11 15.65 -5.35
N TYR A 89 8.99 16.37 -5.30
CA TYR A 89 7.64 15.85 -5.44
C TYR A 89 6.78 16.93 -6.12
N VAL A 90 5.61 16.54 -6.63
CA VAL A 90 4.66 17.50 -7.22
C VAL A 90 3.58 17.84 -6.20
N ALA A 91 3.42 19.13 -5.91
CA ALA A 91 2.31 19.65 -5.11
C ALA A 91 1.21 20.19 -6.02
N VAL A 92 -0.04 19.92 -5.65
CA VAL A 92 -1.23 20.52 -6.25
C VAL A 92 -1.83 21.45 -5.21
N GLU A 93 -1.98 22.72 -5.56
CA GLU A 93 -2.54 23.75 -4.69
C GLU A 93 -3.87 24.26 -5.26
N GLY A 94 -4.86 24.47 -4.39
CA GLY A 94 -6.20 24.94 -4.77
C GLY A 94 -7.28 24.43 -3.82
N ASP A 95 -8.53 24.36 -4.31
CA ASP A 95 -9.69 23.86 -3.56
C ASP A 95 -9.47 22.42 -3.03
N VAL A 96 -8.70 21.63 -3.79
CA VAL A 96 -8.16 20.34 -3.35
C VAL A 96 -6.64 20.47 -3.37
N SER A 97 -6.03 20.34 -2.19
CA SER A 97 -4.58 20.35 -2.04
C SER A 97 -4.06 18.93 -1.77
N THR A 98 -3.10 18.47 -2.57
CA THR A 98 -2.52 17.11 -2.47
C THR A 98 -1.09 17.10 -3.03
N THR A 99 -0.39 15.97 -2.91
CA THR A 99 0.95 15.80 -3.47
C THR A 99 1.11 14.44 -4.14
N SER A 100 2.05 14.31 -5.07
CA SER A 100 2.38 13.03 -5.71
C SER A 100 2.79 11.94 -4.72
N VAL A 101 3.22 12.29 -3.50
CA VAL A 101 3.57 11.33 -2.44
C VAL A 101 2.31 10.77 -1.75
N LEU A 102 1.27 11.59 -1.60
CA LEU A 102 0.03 11.22 -0.91
C LEU A 102 -1.00 10.59 -1.86
N GLU A 103 -0.88 10.84 -3.16
CA GLU A 103 -1.75 10.29 -4.17
C GLU A 103 -1.47 8.81 -4.48
N ALA A 104 -2.49 7.95 -4.43
CA ALA A 104 -2.33 6.52 -4.73
C ALA A 104 -1.83 6.23 -6.16
N HIS A 105 -2.09 7.15 -7.08
CA HIS A 105 -1.61 7.11 -8.47
C HIS A 105 -0.36 7.95 -8.71
N ARG A 106 0.20 8.58 -7.66
CA ARG A 106 1.40 9.43 -7.72
C ARG A 106 1.29 10.49 -8.81
N LEU A 107 2.29 10.59 -9.69
CA LEU A 107 2.26 11.48 -10.85
C LEU A 107 1.13 11.21 -11.84
N ASN A 108 0.57 9.99 -11.87
CA ASN A 108 -0.59 9.66 -12.71
C ASN A 108 -1.93 10.02 -12.03
N SER A 109 -1.92 10.74 -10.90
CA SER A 109 -3.14 11.20 -10.25
C SER A 109 -3.93 12.15 -11.16
N PRO A 110 -5.27 12.03 -11.21
CA PRO A 110 -6.10 12.99 -11.93
C PRO A 110 -5.98 14.41 -11.36
N TYR A 111 -5.63 14.57 -10.08
CA TYR A 111 -5.40 15.89 -9.49
C TYR A 111 -4.09 16.51 -10.00
N VAL A 112 -3.02 15.70 -10.10
CA VAL A 112 -1.73 16.14 -10.65
C VAL A 112 -1.84 16.44 -12.15
N LEU A 113 -2.53 15.58 -12.91
CA LEU A 113 -2.70 15.73 -14.36
C LEU A 113 -3.86 16.66 -14.76
N ALA A 114 -4.53 17.29 -13.80
CA ALA A 114 -5.50 18.35 -14.07
C ALA A 114 -4.80 19.58 -14.66
N ASP A 115 -3.56 19.86 -14.23
CA ASP A 115 -2.72 20.89 -14.85
C ASP A 115 -2.15 20.37 -16.18
N LYS A 116 -2.70 20.90 -17.28
CA LYS A 116 -2.28 20.54 -18.64
C LYS A 116 -0.91 21.06 -19.04
N GLY A 117 -0.42 22.11 -18.38
CA GLY A 117 0.95 22.58 -18.53
C GLY A 117 1.94 21.58 -17.94
N PHE A 118 1.69 21.14 -16.71
CA PHE A 118 2.47 20.09 -16.07
C PHE A 118 2.40 18.77 -16.85
N GLU A 119 1.21 18.31 -17.23
CA GLU A 119 1.04 17.07 -17.99
C GLU A 119 1.87 17.09 -19.29
N ALA A 120 1.80 18.19 -20.05
CA ALA A 120 2.58 18.35 -21.28
C ALA A 120 4.10 18.35 -21.01
N ALA A 121 4.55 19.08 -19.99
CA ALA A 121 5.95 19.17 -19.62
C ALA A 121 6.50 17.81 -19.15
N PHE A 122 5.75 17.06 -18.35
CA PHE A 122 6.10 15.72 -17.90
C PHE A 122 6.16 14.76 -19.10
N LYS A 123 5.14 14.78 -19.97
CA LYS A 123 5.07 13.92 -21.15
C LYS A 123 6.29 14.10 -22.07
N ASP A 124 6.72 15.34 -22.28
CA ASP A 124 7.91 15.67 -23.08
C ASP A 124 9.21 15.16 -22.43
N HIS A 125 9.41 15.49 -21.14
CA HIS A 125 10.57 15.03 -20.37
C HIS A 125 10.67 13.51 -20.31
N ALA A 126 9.54 12.83 -20.12
CA ALA A 126 9.46 11.38 -20.03
C ALA A 126 9.51 10.69 -21.40
N GLY A 127 9.46 11.44 -22.51
CA GLY A 127 9.44 10.86 -23.85
C GLY A 127 8.19 10.02 -24.12
N LEU A 128 7.05 10.36 -23.51
CA LEU A 128 5.79 9.62 -23.63
C LEU A 128 4.99 10.05 -24.87
N GLY A 129 5.68 10.11 -26.02
CA GLY A 129 5.07 10.34 -27.34
C GLY A 129 4.50 9.07 -27.97
N GLU A 130 4.41 9.03 -29.29
CA GLU A 130 4.04 7.81 -30.04
C GLU A 130 5.15 6.74 -29.99
N GLY A 131 4.81 5.47 -30.23
CA GLY A 131 5.77 4.37 -30.29
C GLY A 131 6.14 3.73 -28.94
N THR A 132 7.27 3.05 -28.86
CA THR A 132 7.72 2.34 -27.64
C THR A 132 8.23 3.35 -26.59
N VAL A 133 8.00 3.06 -25.32
CA VAL A 133 8.50 3.89 -24.21
C VAL A 133 10.01 3.70 -24.06
N ASP A 134 10.75 4.80 -24.14
CA ASP A 134 12.16 4.88 -23.75
C ASP A 134 12.24 4.79 -22.22
N ARG A 135 12.57 3.60 -21.71
CA ARG A 135 12.58 3.31 -20.27
C ARG A 135 13.60 4.18 -19.50
N PRO A 136 14.87 4.33 -19.96
CA PRO A 136 15.81 5.27 -19.33
C PRO A 136 15.29 6.72 -19.27
N LYS A 137 14.73 7.25 -20.36
CA LYS A 137 14.19 8.62 -20.39
C LYS A 137 12.99 8.77 -19.45
N PHE A 138 12.09 7.79 -19.44
CA PHE A 138 10.94 7.77 -18.53
C PHE A 138 11.39 7.71 -17.06
N ALA A 139 12.35 6.84 -16.73
CA ALA A 139 12.91 6.74 -15.38
C ALA A 139 13.58 8.04 -14.93
N ALA A 140 14.33 8.71 -15.83
CA ALA A 140 14.95 10.00 -15.54
C ALA A 140 13.92 11.10 -15.25
N ALA A 141 12.78 11.09 -15.97
CA ALA A 141 11.68 12.01 -15.68
C ALA A 141 11.03 11.73 -14.32
N LEU A 142 10.78 10.47 -13.98
CA LEU A 142 10.30 10.13 -12.64
C LEU A 142 11.28 10.59 -11.55
N LEU A 143 12.58 10.32 -11.71
CA LEU A 143 13.59 10.79 -10.76
C LEU A 143 13.60 12.33 -10.59
N ARG A 144 13.30 13.06 -11.66
CA ARG A 144 13.24 14.52 -11.64
C ARG A 144 12.03 15.07 -10.89
N PHE A 145 10.86 14.45 -11.05
CA PHE A 145 9.58 15.00 -10.57
C PHE A 145 9.06 14.32 -9.30
N ASP A 146 9.32 13.03 -9.13
CA ASP A 146 8.90 12.21 -7.99
C ASP A 146 9.73 10.91 -7.93
N PRO A 147 10.87 10.88 -7.22
CA PRO A 147 11.67 9.68 -7.04
C PRO A 147 10.91 8.54 -6.35
N GLY A 148 9.87 8.84 -5.57
CA GLY A 148 9.02 7.85 -4.93
C GLY A 148 8.33 6.93 -5.94
N SER A 149 7.97 7.46 -7.10
CA SER A 149 7.42 6.69 -8.22
C SER A 149 8.38 5.64 -8.80
N LEU A 150 9.70 5.78 -8.64
CA LEU A 150 10.66 4.73 -9.00
C LEU A 150 10.69 3.61 -7.96
N VAL A 151 10.63 3.97 -6.68
CA VAL A 151 10.68 3.01 -5.58
C VAL A 151 9.41 2.17 -5.55
N HIS A 152 8.24 2.80 -5.64
CA HIS A 152 6.94 2.15 -5.51
C HIS A 152 6.29 1.78 -6.85
N GLY A 153 7.00 2.05 -7.95
CA GLY A 153 6.56 1.82 -9.32
C GLY A 153 5.58 2.89 -9.83
N ALA A 154 5.56 3.03 -11.15
CA ALA A 154 4.73 4.02 -11.82
C ALA A 154 3.96 3.38 -12.96
N PHE A 155 2.70 3.76 -13.13
CA PHE A 155 1.92 3.41 -14.32
C PHE A 155 1.14 4.63 -14.78
N MET A 156 1.61 5.26 -15.85
CA MET A 156 1.07 6.51 -16.42
C MET A 156 -0.11 6.24 -17.36
N SER A 157 -1.10 5.49 -16.88
CA SER A 157 -2.24 5.03 -17.69
C SER A 157 -3.11 6.17 -18.22
N LEU A 158 -3.13 7.33 -17.58
CA LEU A 158 -3.90 8.50 -18.02
C LEU A 158 -3.16 9.31 -19.10
N ILE A 159 -1.84 9.16 -19.22
CA ILE A 159 -1.04 9.83 -20.26
C ILE A 159 -0.84 8.91 -21.47
N LYS A 160 -0.46 7.66 -21.23
CA LYS A 160 -0.17 6.66 -22.26
C LYS A 160 -0.63 5.27 -21.80
N PRO A 161 -1.85 4.88 -22.19
CA PRO A 161 -2.44 3.61 -21.77
C PRO A 161 -1.53 2.40 -22.06
N GLY A 162 -1.42 1.50 -21.07
CA GLY A 162 -0.85 0.16 -21.21
C GLY A 162 0.68 0.03 -21.25
N THR A 163 1.41 1.04 -21.74
CA THR A 163 2.87 0.89 -22.03
C THR A 163 3.78 1.73 -21.16
N ALA A 164 3.31 2.87 -20.63
CA ALA A 164 4.11 3.75 -19.77
C ALA A 164 4.09 3.26 -18.31
N ARG A 165 4.84 2.19 -18.04
CA ARG A 165 4.96 1.63 -16.69
C ARG A 165 6.40 1.26 -16.35
N LEU A 166 6.74 1.41 -15.08
CA LEU A 166 7.95 0.91 -14.46
C LEU A 166 7.59 0.08 -13.24
N GLU A 167 8.27 -1.06 -13.10
CA GLU A 167 8.08 -2.01 -12.02
C GLU A 167 8.58 -1.42 -10.69
N ARG A 168 8.04 -1.90 -9.58
CA ARG A 168 8.43 -1.42 -8.25
C ARG A 168 9.82 -1.93 -7.90
N MET A 169 10.68 -1.06 -7.36
CA MET A 169 11.94 -1.49 -6.74
C MET A 169 11.71 -2.05 -5.33
N LEU A 170 10.69 -1.58 -4.61
CA LEU A 170 10.30 -2.07 -3.30
C LEU A 170 8.89 -2.65 -3.36
N SER A 171 8.75 -3.93 -3.02
CA SER A 171 7.46 -4.59 -2.82
C SER A 171 7.41 -5.24 -1.44
N SER A 172 6.25 -5.24 -0.82
CA SER A 172 6.05 -5.91 0.46
C SER A 172 4.62 -6.36 0.65
N PHE A 173 4.38 -7.27 1.58
CA PHE A 173 3.06 -7.72 2.01
C PHE A 173 3.13 -8.17 3.47
N ILE A 174 1.98 -8.31 4.12
CA ILE A 174 1.90 -8.97 5.44
C ILE A 174 1.02 -10.21 5.30
N GLU A 175 1.54 -11.34 5.76
CA GLU A 175 0.83 -12.61 5.77
C GLU A 175 0.84 -13.24 7.16
N ALA A 176 -0.11 -14.13 7.37
CA ALA A 176 -0.23 -14.95 8.56
C ALA A 176 -0.31 -16.43 8.19
N GLU A 177 0.31 -17.26 9.03
CA GLU A 177 0.38 -18.72 8.91
C GLU A 177 -0.30 -19.39 10.11
N GLN A 178 -0.87 -20.57 9.90
CA GLN A 178 -1.61 -21.34 10.92
C GLN A 178 -2.76 -20.50 11.48
N VAL A 179 -3.57 -19.99 10.57
CA VAL A 179 -4.63 -19.03 10.88
C VAL A 179 -5.87 -19.75 11.39
N GLU A 180 -6.42 -19.25 12.49
CA GLU A 180 -7.65 -19.74 13.10
C GLU A 180 -8.69 -18.62 13.16
N VAL A 181 -9.95 -18.96 12.87
CA VAL A 181 -11.06 -18.00 12.96
C VAL A 181 -11.49 -17.87 14.41
N VAL A 182 -11.48 -16.65 14.91
CA VAL A 182 -12.07 -16.30 16.20
C VAL A 182 -13.40 -15.61 15.96
N ALA A 183 -14.47 -16.40 16.02
CA ALA A 183 -15.83 -15.86 15.97
C ALA A 183 -16.09 -15.01 17.21
N SER A 184 -16.46 -13.76 16.99
CA SER A 184 -16.86 -12.80 18.01
C SER A 184 -18.18 -12.16 17.61
N GLY A 185 -18.73 -11.35 18.52
CA GLY A 185 -19.91 -10.56 18.22
C GLY A 185 -20.01 -9.38 19.16
N GLY A 186 -20.93 -8.49 18.85
CA GLY A 186 -21.27 -7.36 19.68
C GLY A 186 -22.73 -7.01 19.50
N VAL A 187 -23.17 -6.00 20.24
CA VAL A 187 -24.50 -5.43 20.08
C VAL A 187 -24.30 -3.92 19.95
N LYS A 188 -24.77 -3.35 18.84
CA LYS A 188 -25.01 -1.90 18.79
C LYS A 188 -26.18 -1.65 19.72
N VAL A 189 -25.95 -0.89 20.78
CA VAL A 189 -27.00 -0.56 21.76
C VAL A 189 -27.56 0.82 21.44
N ASP A 190 -28.86 0.87 21.15
CA ASP A 190 -29.63 2.10 21.11
C ASP A 190 -30.10 2.42 22.54
N ARG A 191 -29.59 3.53 23.08
CA ARG A 191 -29.91 3.96 24.45
C ARG A 191 -31.28 4.64 24.56
N ASN A 192 -31.85 5.08 23.44
CA ASN A 192 -33.07 5.87 23.41
C ASN A 192 -34.30 5.00 23.15
N ASP A 193 -34.19 4.06 22.20
CA ASP A 193 -35.22 3.05 21.94
C ASP A 193 -34.56 1.73 21.58
N ALA A 194 -34.49 0.80 22.55
CA ALA A 194 -33.90 -0.52 22.34
C ALA A 194 -34.64 -1.35 21.26
N SER A 195 -35.91 -1.04 20.97
CA SER A 195 -36.71 -1.75 19.97
C SER A 195 -36.51 -1.20 18.56
N GLY A 196 -36.19 0.09 18.44
CA GLY A 196 -36.10 0.85 17.19
C GLY A 196 -37.42 0.95 16.41
N ARG A 197 -38.54 0.41 16.93
CA ARG A 197 -39.77 0.20 16.16
C ARG A 197 -40.45 1.50 15.78
N ASP A 198 -40.32 2.52 16.63
CA ASP A 198 -40.97 3.81 16.43
C ASP A 198 -40.25 4.66 15.35
N ALA A 199 -39.05 4.26 14.95
CA ALA A 199 -38.20 4.98 13.99
C ALA A 199 -37.83 4.15 12.74
N GLY A 200 -38.56 3.08 12.44
CA GLY A 200 -38.35 2.26 11.23
C GLY A 200 -37.45 1.04 11.41
N GLY A 201 -36.97 0.77 12.63
CA GLY A 201 -36.28 -0.45 13.01
C GLY A 201 -34.81 -0.51 12.64
N SER A 202 -34.23 -1.71 12.77
CA SER A 202 -32.79 -1.95 12.61
C SER A 202 -32.24 -1.70 11.20
N ALA A 203 -33.10 -1.78 10.17
CA ALA A 203 -32.71 -1.51 8.78
C ALA A 203 -32.37 -0.03 8.55
N GLU A 204 -33.06 0.87 9.25
CA GLU A 204 -32.79 2.32 9.25
C GLU A 204 -31.74 2.71 10.31
N GLY A 205 -31.18 1.71 11.01
CA GLY A 205 -30.13 1.90 12.02
C GLY A 205 -30.64 2.15 13.44
N PHE A 206 -31.94 1.99 13.74
CA PHE A 206 -32.49 2.16 15.08
C PHE A 206 -32.58 0.85 15.87
N GLY A 207 -32.61 0.94 17.19
CA GLY A 207 -32.75 -0.24 18.05
C GLY A 207 -31.43 -0.98 18.30
N ASN A 208 -31.51 -1.98 19.17
CA ASN A 208 -30.37 -2.83 19.46
C ASN A 208 -30.12 -3.80 18.31
N VAL A 209 -28.92 -3.80 17.77
CA VAL A 209 -28.54 -4.68 16.64
C VAL A 209 -27.37 -5.58 17.04
N PRO A 210 -27.61 -6.87 17.34
CA PRO A 210 -26.55 -7.85 17.44
C PRO A 210 -25.85 -8.02 16.10
N TYR A 211 -24.53 -8.15 16.14
CA TYR A 211 -23.72 -8.42 14.95
C TYR A 211 -22.67 -9.47 15.25
N HIS A 212 -22.34 -10.25 14.23
CA HIS A 212 -21.23 -11.20 14.25
C HIS A 212 -20.02 -10.58 13.56
N ARG A 213 -18.84 -10.93 14.07
CA ARG A 213 -17.57 -10.50 13.49
C ARG A 213 -16.57 -11.65 13.59
N ASN A 214 -15.93 -11.95 12.48
CA ASN A 214 -14.79 -12.84 12.48
C ASN A 214 -13.52 -12.03 12.69
N GLU A 215 -12.78 -12.39 13.73
CA GLU A 215 -11.38 -12.01 13.92
C GLU A 215 -10.51 -13.24 13.67
N TYR A 216 -9.20 -13.06 13.70
CA TYR A 216 -8.25 -14.14 13.42
C TYR A 216 -7.14 -14.17 14.45
N THR A 217 -6.63 -15.36 14.74
CA THR A 217 -5.36 -15.60 15.41
C THR A 217 -4.43 -16.37 14.46
N ALA A 218 -3.13 -16.31 14.68
CA ALA A 218 -2.15 -16.97 13.83
C ALA A 218 -0.97 -17.49 14.65
N GLY A 219 -0.37 -18.60 14.20
CA GLY A 219 0.88 -19.11 14.77
C GLY A 219 2.07 -18.21 14.44
N ARG A 220 2.06 -17.57 13.27
CA ARG A 220 3.05 -16.57 12.84
C ARG A 220 2.39 -15.49 11.99
N ILE A 221 2.78 -14.23 12.22
CA ILE A 221 2.48 -13.11 11.33
C ILE A 221 3.81 -12.53 10.91
N PHE A 222 4.00 -12.24 9.63
CA PHE A 222 5.25 -11.68 9.15
C PHE A 222 5.02 -10.68 8.01
N GLY A 223 5.84 -9.63 8.01
CA GLY A 223 5.97 -8.73 6.87
C GLY A 223 7.11 -9.22 5.96
N SER A 224 6.83 -9.42 4.69
CA SER A 224 7.83 -9.76 3.68
C SER A 224 8.16 -8.55 2.82
N PHE A 225 9.44 -8.34 2.53
CA PHE A 225 9.97 -7.23 1.75
C PHE A 225 10.92 -7.77 0.68
N SER A 226 10.73 -7.29 -0.54
CA SER A 226 11.60 -7.55 -1.70
C SER A 226 12.10 -6.22 -2.24
N ILE A 227 13.42 -6.06 -2.25
CA ILE A 227 14.11 -4.89 -2.79
C ILE A 227 14.85 -5.30 -4.05
N ASP A 228 14.52 -4.72 -5.20
CA ASP A 228 15.22 -4.93 -6.47
C ASP A 228 16.46 -4.02 -6.54
N ILE A 229 17.62 -4.64 -6.40
CA ILE A 229 18.91 -3.94 -6.40
C ILE A 229 19.39 -3.67 -7.83
N ALA A 230 18.99 -4.50 -8.79
CA ALA A 230 19.33 -4.28 -10.19
C ALA A 230 18.63 -3.04 -10.76
N GLY A 231 17.43 -2.71 -10.27
CA GLY A 231 16.75 -1.46 -10.62
C GLY A 231 17.33 -0.21 -9.96
N ILE A 232 17.98 -0.35 -8.80
CA ILE A 232 18.57 0.77 -8.03
C ILE A 232 19.97 1.15 -8.56
N ARG A 233 20.72 0.18 -9.11
CA ARG A 233 22.09 0.36 -9.61
C ARG A 233 22.13 0.82 -11.07
#